data_AF-A0A3D3YXZ4-F1
#
_entry.id   AF-A0A3D3YXZ4-F1
#
_cell.length_a   1.000
_cell.length_b   1.000
_cell.length_c   1.000
_cell.angle_alpha   90.00
_cell.angle_beta   90.00
_cell.angle_gamma   90.00
#
_symmetry.space_group_name_H-M   'P 1'
#
loop_
_entity.id
_entity.type
_entity.pdbx_description
1 polymer ?
#
loop_
_entity_poly.entity_id
_entity_poly.type
_entity_poly.pdbx_seq_one_letter_code
_entity_poly.pdbx_strand_id
1 'polypeptide(L)'
;MSHRTQLTLTDEQYERLSALASASGMSLSELVRRALDRTYAYGGREGLTESFGAWKGRREDGAAYVERLRRGLAKKLDGNAGPG
;
A
#
# COMPACT_ATOMS: atom_id res chain seq x y z
N MET A 1 7.58 -4.62 17.05
CA MET A 1 6.40 -5.19 17.76
C MET A 1 5.63 -6.05 16.77
N SER A 2 5.14 -7.23 17.15
CA SER A 2 4.33 -8.09 16.28
C SER A 2 2.90 -8.19 16.80
N HIS A 3 1.92 -8.07 15.90
CA HIS A 3 0.50 -8.29 16.21
C HIS A 3 0.04 -9.64 15.67
N ARG A 4 -0.91 -10.29 16.37
CA ARG A 4 -1.57 -11.51 15.88
C ARG A 4 -2.84 -11.13 15.14
N THR A 5 -2.99 -11.62 13.92
CA THR A 5 -4.16 -11.41 13.07
C THR A 5 -4.62 -12.77 12.55
N GLN A 6 -5.94 -13.02 12.59
CA GLN A 6 -6.55 -14.19 11.97
C GLN A 6 -6.90 -13.87 10.51
N LEU A 7 -6.45 -14.71 9.58
CA LEU A 7 -6.66 -14.55 8.15
C LEU A 7 -7.38 -15.80 7.63
N THR A 8 -8.54 -15.61 7.01
CA THR A 8 -9.24 -16.69 6.31
C THR A 8 -8.76 -16.70 4.87
N LEU A 9 -8.33 -17.86 4.39
CA LEU A 9 -7.88 -18.08 3.02
C LEU A 9 -8.88 -18.96 2.30
N THR A 10 -8.97 -18.82 0.98
CA THR A 10 -9.62 -19.85 0.16
C THR A 10 -8.76 -21.11 0.14
N ASP A 11 -9.37 -22.26 -0.15
CA ASP A 11 -8.66 -23.53 -0.26
C ASP A 11 -7.50 -23.44 -1.26
N GLU A 12 -7.74 -22.82 -2.43
CA GLU A 12 -6.70 -22.64 -3.45
C GLU A 12 -5.51 -21.79 -2.95
N GLN A 13 -5.78 -20.73 -2.18
CA GLN A 13 -4.74 -19.88 -1.61
C GLN A 13 -3.92 -20.63 -0.55
N TYR A 14 -4.60 -21.42 0.29
CA TYR A 14 -3.97 -22.23 1.32
C TYR A 14 -3.06 -23.30 0.70
N GLU A 15 -3.57 -24.06 -0.28
CA GLU A 15 -2.79 -25.10 -0.97
C GLU A 15 -1.56 -24.53 -1.66
N ARG A 16 -1.70 -23.39 -2.33
CA ARG A 16 -0.56 -22.70 -2.96
C ARG A 16 0.50 -22.28 -1.93
N LEU A 17 0.09 -21.72 -0.79
CA LEU A 17 1.00 -21.33 0.28
C LEU A 17 1.66 -22.55 0.95
N SER A 18 0.91 -23.64 1.13
CA SER A 18 1.41 -24.89 1.71
C SER A 18 2.47 -25.56 0.82
N ALA A 19 2.24 -25.60 -0.48
CA ALA A 19 3.21 -26.10 -1.45
C ALA A 19 4.49 -25.25 -1.46
N LEU A 20 4.35 -23.92 -1.42
CA LEU A 20 5.50 -23.00 -1.33
C LEU A 20 6.27 -23.15 -0.01
N ALA A 21 5.56 -23.34 1.10
CA ALA A 21 6.18 -23.57 2.42
C ALA A 21 7.02 -24.85 2.39
N SER A 22 6.45 -25.93 1.84
CA SER A 22 7.14 -27.22 1.69
C SER A 22 8.37 -27.12 0.80
N ALA A 23 8.26 -26.42 -0.33
CA ALA A 23 9.37 -26.27 -1.28
C ALA A 23 10.49 -25.34 -0.77
N SER A 24 10.16 -24.32 0.03
CA SER A 24 11.11 -23.32 0.52
C SER A 24 11.67 -23.61 1.91
N GLY A 25 11.08 -24.55 2.65
CA GLY A 25 11.39 -24.79 4.07
C GLY A 25 10.95 -23.64 4.99
N MET A 26 10.14 -22.70 4.51
CA MET A 26 9.65 -21.55 5.27
C MET A 26 8.28 -21.85 5.87
N SER A 27 7.95 -21.19 6.99
CA SER A 27 6.60 -21.26 7.55
C SER A 27 5.60 -20.44 6.72
N LEU A 28 4.32 -20.83 6.76
CA LEU A 28 3.25 -20.07 6.11
C LEU A 28 3.23 -18.61 6.57
N SER A 29 3.42 -18.35 7.86
CA SER A 29 3.47 -16.98 8.39
C SER A 29 4.63 -16.15 7.82
N GLU A 30 5.77 -16.77 7.53
CA GLU A 30 6.90 -16.07 6.89
C GLU A 30 6.60 -15.74 5.43
N LEU A 31 5.97 -16.67 4.70
CA LEU A 31 5.55 -16.41 3.33
C LEU A 31 4.51 -15.29 3.25
N VAL A 32 3.54 -15.30 4.17
CA VAL A 32 2.53 -14.22 4.27
C VAL A 32 3.21 -12.88 4.59
N ARG A 33 4.13 -12.82 5.56
CA ARG A 33 4.88 -11.59 5.86
C ARG A 33 5.64 -11.07 4.65
N ARG A 34 6.40 -11.92 3.94
CA ARG A 34 7.15 -11.53 2.75
C ARG A 34 6.25 -11.06 1.61
N ALA A 35 5.09 -11.68 1.44
CA ALA A 35 4.11 -11.25 0.45
C ALA A 35 3.55 -9.87 0.80
N LEU A 36 3.25 -9.62 2.08
CA LEU A 36 2.80 -8.32 2.57
C LEU A 36 3.90 -7.27 2.41
N ASP A 37 5.15 -7.56 2.79
CA ASP A 37 6.28 -6.65 2.61
C ASP A 37 6.49 -6.35 1.12
N ARG A 38 6.50 -7.36 0.24
CA ARG A 38 6.66 -7.12 -1.20
C ARG A 38 5.53 -6.29 -1.79
N THR A 39 4.29 -6.52 -1.36
CA THR A 39 3.11 -5.87 -1.92
C THR A 39 2.90 -4.46 -1.37
N TYR A 40 3.19 -4.26 -0.08
CA TYR A 40 2.83 -3.07 0.67
C TYR A 40 4.03 -2.31 1.26
N ALA A 41 5.28 -2.72 1.02
CA ALA A 41 6.46 -1.91 1.35
C ALA A 41 6.62 -0.71 0.39
N TYR A 42 5.57 0.08 0.19
CA TYR A 42 5.69 1.44 -0.29
C TYR A 42 5.89 2.37 0.91
N GLY A 43 7.15 2.54 1.30
CA GLY A 43 7.52 3.52 2.32
C GLY A 43 9.00 3.60 2.72
N GLY A 44 9.90 2.80 2.15
CA GLY A 44 11.27 2.68 2.64
C GLY A 44 12.35 3.44 1.87
N ARG A 45 12.66 3.02 0.63
CA ARG A 45 13.88 3.48 -0.06
C ARG A 45 13.77 3.61 -1.59
N GLU A 46 12.94 2.81 -2.24
CA GLU A 46 12.90 2.78 -3.71
C GLU A 46 12.09 3.98 -4.27
N GLY A 47 10.89 4.24 -3.75
CA GLY A 47 10.10 5.41 -4.15
C GLY A 47 10.73 6.77 -3.81
N LEU A 48 11.60 6.86 -2.79
CA LEU A 48 12.34 8.09 -2.47
C LEU A 48 13.44 8.40 -3.50
N THR A 49 14.06 7.36 -4.09
CA THR A 49 15.09 7.53 -5.12
C THR A 49 14.46 7.95 -6.44
N GLU A 50 13.32 7.35 -6.81
CA GLU A 50 12.59 7.70 -8.03
C GLU A 50 11.87 9.05 -7.96
N SER A 51 11.46 9.49 -6.76
CA SER A 51 10.83 10.80 -6.56
C SER A 51 11.83 11.95 -6.40
N PHE A 52 13.12 11.66 -6.24
CA PHE A 52 14.15 12.69 -6.05
C PHE A 52 14.30 13.54 -7.31
N GLY A 53 13.85 14.80 -7.25
CA GLY A 53 13.86 15.71 -8.40
C GLY A 53 12.60 15.68 -9.27
N ALA A 54 11.55 14.92 -8.92
CA ALA A 54 10.28 14.89 -9.65
C ALA A 54 9.59 16.27 -9.77
N TRP A 55 9.95 17.21 -8.90
CA TRP A 55 9.47 18.59 -8.88
C TRP A 55 10.46 19.60 -9.47
N LYS A 56 11.66 19.16 -9.89
CA LYS A 56 12.70 20.05 -10.46
C LYS A 56 12.23 20.53 -11.84
N GLY A 57 12.02 21.84 -12.00
CA GLY A 57 11.57 22.46 -13.26
C GLY A 57 10.06 22.62 -13.42
N ARG A 58 9.25 22.21 -12.43
CA ARG A 58 7.82 22.57 -12.39
C ARG A 58 7.68 23.96 -11.73
N ARG A 59 6.76 24.80 -12.24
CA ARG A 59 6.45 26.11 -11.63
C ARG A 59 5.74 25.99 -10.29
N GLU A 60 5.08 24.87 -10.03
CA GLU A 60 4.40 24.58 -8.77
C GLU A 60 5.19 23.58 -7.93
N ASP A 61 5.33 23.86 -6.64
CA ASP A 61 5.91 22.92 -5.69
C ASP A 61 4.91 21.80 -5.32
N GLY A 62 5.44 20.73 -4.74
CA GLY A 62 4.63 19.57 -4.37
C GLY A 62 3.60 19.84 -3.29
N ALA A 63 3.86 20.80 -2.39
CA ALA A 63 2.94 21.17 -1.34
C ALA A 63 1.71 21.88 -1.92
N ALA A 64 1.91 22.83 -2.84
CA ALA A 64 0.86 23.55 -3.54
C ALA A 64 -0.01 22.62 -4.39
N TYR A 65 0.59 21.61 -5.01
CA TYR A 65 -0.13 20.59 -5.79
C TYR A 65 -1.05 19.73 -4.91
N VAL A 66 -0.53 19.19 -3.81
CA VAL A 66 -1.30 18.36 -2.87
C VAL A 66 -2.43 19.15 -2.24
N GLU A 67 -2.17 20.41 -1.89
CA GLU A 67 -3.17 21.29 -1.30
C GLU A 67 -4.32 21.62 -2.27
N ARG A 68 -4.04 21.77 -3.57
CA ARG A 68 -5.08 21.91 -4.60
C ARG A 68 -5.95 20.66 -4.72
N LEU A 69 -5.34 19.47 -4.69
CA LEU A 69 -6.07 18.20 -4.74
C LEU A 69 -6.97 18.01 -3.51
N ARG A 70 -6.47 18.34 -2.31
CA ARG A 70 -7.25 18.27 -1.06
C ARG A 70 -8.48 19.16 -1.11
N ARG A 71 -8.35 20.40 -1.59
CA ARG A 71 -9.49 21.31 -1.75
C ARG A 71 -10.51 20.80 -2.77
N GLY A 72 -10.04 20.22 -3.88
CA GLY A 72 -10.91 19.60 -4.87
C GLY A 72 -11.68 18.38 -4.33
N LEU A 73 -11.00 17.55 -3.54
CA LEU A 73 -11.60 16.40 -2.88
C LEU A 73 -12.62 16.82 -1.81
N ALA A 74 -12.27 17.79 -0.96
CA ALA A 74 -13.18 18.34 0.04
C ALA A 74 -14.47 18.87 -0.60
N LYS A 75 -14.34 19.68 -1.67
CA LYS A 75 -15.49 20.19 -2.42
C LYS A 75 -16.38 19.08 -3.01
N LYS A 76 -15.79 17.95 -3.41
CA LYS A 76 -16.53 16.80 -3.95
C LYS A 76 -17.26 16.01 -2.86
N LEU A 77 -16.69 15.94 -1.67
CA LEU A 77 -17.31 15.30 -0.51
C LEU A 77 -18.43 16.18 0.07
N ASP A 78 -18.24 17.49 0.13
CA ASP A 78 -19.26 18.45 0.56
C ASP A 78 -20.45 18.50 -0.42
N GLY A 79 -20.19 18.33 -1.72
CA GLY A 79 -21.23 18.26 -2.75
C GLY A 79 -22.04 16.94 -2.78
N ASN A 80 -21.61 15.91 -2.04
CA ASN A 80 -22.31 14.62 -1.92
C ASN A 80 -23.10 14.49 -0.60
N ALA A 81 -23.07 15.52 0.25
CA ALA A 81 -23.93 15.64 1.43
C ALA A 81 -25.18 16.46 1.09
N GLY A 82 -26.09 15.89 0.29
CA GLY A 82 -27.45 16.43 0.13
C GLY A 82 -28.33 16.05 1.32
N PRO A 83 -29.30 16.89 1.74
CA PRO A 83 -30.12 16.62 2.92
C PRO A 83 -31.01 15.41 2.67
N GLY A 84 -31.18 14.57 3.70
CA GLY A 84 -32.11 13.44 3.70
C GLY A 84 -33.58 13.87 3.62
#